data_AF-A0A943PX18-F1
#
_entry.id   AF-A0A943PX18-F1
#
_cell.length_a   1.000
_cell.length_b   1.000
_cell.length_c   1.000
_cell.angle_alpha   90.00
_cell.angle_beta   90.00
_cell.angle_gamma   90.00
#
_symmetry.space_group_name_H-M   'P 1'
#
loop_
_entity.id
_entity.type
_entity.pdbx_description
1 polymer ?
#
loop_
_entity_poly.entity_id
_entity_poly.type
_entity_poly.pdbx_seq_one_letter_code
_entity_poly.pdbx_strand_id
1 'polypeptide(L)'
;MRKVIIALGLFVVSGIAGVVAIAQTSNSYSNDFINALQNCKPYIYSIGPIDMFGMKVTTKKQIVGMKNGLCSYVEIVGPPDAKNTIRCHFTKEQVNKLVFAMRNNNAGAWSEYYNNNNVCTTETPGWD
;
A
#
# COMPACT_ATOMS: atom_id res chain seq x y z
N MET A 1 -1.03 -25.58 -57.44
CA MET A 1 0.35 -25.05 -57.28
C MET A 1 0.64 -24.02 -58.38
N ARG A 2 0.60 -22.73 -58.03
CA ARG A 2 0.99 -21.55 -58.83
C ARG A 2 1.54 -20.54 -57.82
N LYS A 3 2.87 -20.41 -57.71
CA LYS A 3 3.73 -19.35 -58.29
C LYS A 3 3.21 -17.94 -58.01
N VAL A 4 4.02 -17.11 -57.33
CA VAL A 4 4.49 -15.78 -57.80
C VAL A 4 5.29 -15.03 -56.71
N ILE A 5 6.57 -14.82 -57.04
CA ILE A 5 7.41 -13.61 -56.93
C ILE A 5 7.87 -13.10 -55.55
N ILE A 6 9.19 -13.16 -55.37
CA ILE A 6 10.03 -12.47 -54.39
C ILE A 6 9.92 -10.96 -54.62
N ALA A 7 9.50 -10.21 -53.61
CA ALA A 7 9.67 -8.77 -53.54
C ALA A 7 10.55 -8.44 -52.32
N LEU A 8 11.80 -8.07 -52.59
CA LEU A 8 12.65 -7.34 -51.65
C LEU A 8 11.97 -6.00 -51.35
N GLY A 9 11.41 -5.87 -50.15
CA GLY A 9 10.94 -4.61 -49.60
C GLY A 9 11.69 -4.31 -48.31
N LEU A 10 12.71 -3.44 -48.39
CA LEU A 10 13.32 -2.77 -47.26
C LEU A 10 12.24 -2.04 -46.45
N PHE A 11 11.99 -2.48 -45.22
CA PHE A 11 11.37 -1.65 -44.18
C PHE A 11 12.35 -1.52 -43.02
N VAL A 12 13.19 -0.49 -43.10
CA VAL A 12 13.80 0.12 -41.94
C VAL A 12 12.83 1.21 -41.48
N VAL A 13 12.04 0.94 -40.45
CA VAL A 13 11.50 1.98 -39.56
C VAL A 13 11.47 1.43 -38.14
N SER A 14 12.49 1.83 -37.38
CA SER A 14 12.37 2.37 -36.02
C SER A 14 11.18 1.92 -35.17
N GLY A 15 11.50 1.30 -34.02
CA GLY A 15 10.67 1.43 -32.83
C GLY A 15 9.60 0.36 -32.67
N ILE A 16 10.02 -0.91 -32.54
CA ILE A 16 9.22 -1.80 -31.69
C ILE A 16 9.49 -1.35 -30.26
N ALA A 17 8.55 -0.52 -29.81
CA ALA A 17 8.33 -0.09 -28.46
C ALA A 17 8.84 -1.15 -27.49
N GLY A 18 9.72 -0.71 -26.58
CA GLY A 18 10.11 -1.50 -25.44
C GLY A 18 8.85 -2.13 -24.87
N VAL A 19 8.92 -3.43 -24.59
CA VAL A 19 7.90 -4.10 -23.80
C VAL A 19 7.95 -3.36 -22.46
N VAL A 20 7.14 -2.31 -22.33
CA VAL A 20 6.84 -1.75 -21.03
C VAL A 20 6.05 -2.87 -20.41
N ALA A 21 6.74 -3.69 -19.63
CA ALA A 21 6.10 -4.44 -18.58
C ALA A 21 5.40 -3.37 -17.76
N ILE A 22 4.13 -3.09 -18.11
CA ILE A 22 3.16 -2.51 -17.20
C ILE A 22 3.07 -3.55 -16.09
N ALA A 23 4.00 -3.46 -15.14
CA ALA A 23 3.86 -4.08 -13.85
C ALA A 23 2.47 -3.63 -13.37
N GLN A 24 1.57 -4.61 -13.32
CA GLN A 24 0.19 -4.38 -12.94
C GLN A 24 0.22 -3.61 -11.63
N THR A 25 -0.26 -2.37 -11.64
CA THR A 25 -0.48 -1.56 -10.45
C THR A 25 -1.71 -2.11 -9.74
N SER A 26 -1.62 -3.36 -9.26
CA SER A 26 -2.58 -3.85 -8.29
C SER A 26 -2.45 -2.93 -7.08
N ASN A 27 -3.54 -2.21 -6.80
CA ASN A 27 -3.63 -1.42 -5.59
C ASN A 27 -3.26 -2.33 -4.42
N SER A 28 -2.22 -1.96 -3.65
CA SER A 28 -1.79 -2.76 -2.50
C SER A 28 -2.86 -2.82 -1.39
N TYR A 29 -3.93 -2.03 -1.53
CA TYR A 29 -5.06 -1.95 -0.61
C TYR A 29 -6.33 -2.52 -1.25
N SER A 30 -7.09 -3.32 -0.48
CA SER A 30 -8.42 -3.76 -0.92
C SER A 30 -9.42 -2.60 -0.88
N ASN A 31 -10.39 -2.62 -1.79
CA ASN A 31 -11.48 -1.64 -1.79
C ASN A 31 -12.25 -1.63 -0.46
N ASP A 32 -12.39 -2.78 0.20
CA ASP A 32 -13.03 -2.88 1.50
C ASP A 32 -12.27 -2.11 2.58
N PHE A 33 -10.93 -2.21 2.59
CA PHE A 33 -10.11 -1.43 3.51
C PHE A 33 -10.22 0.07 3.22
N ILE A 34 -10.15 0.48 1.95
CA ILE A 34 -10.26 1.89 1.56
C ILE A 34 -11.61 2.45 1.98
N ASN A 35 -12.70 1.71 1.76
CA ASN A 35 -14.06 2.12 2.11
C ASN A 35 -14.26 2.14 3.63
N ALA A 36 -13.69 1.18 4.35
CA ALA A 36 -13.69 1.19 5.81
C ALA A 36 -12.94 2.41 6.35
N LEU A 37 -11.76 2.75 5.80
CA LEU A 37 -10.99 3.91 6.24
C LEU A 37 -11.75 5.21 5.94
N GLN A 38 -12.30 5.35 4.74
CA GLN A 38 -13.06 6.54 4.32
C GLN A 38 -14.22 6.86 5.27
N ASN A 39 -14.89 5.81 5.78
CA ASN A 39 -16.02 5.95 6.68
C ASN A 39 -15.62 5.79 8.16
N CYS A 40 -14.33 5.63 8.45
CA CYS A 40 -13.79 5.23 9.74
C CYS A 40 -14.57 4.10 10.42
N LYS A 41 -14.89 3.05 9.66
CA LYS A 41 -15.58 1.87 10.15
C LYS A 41 -14.57 0.86 10.70
N PRO A 42 -14.89 0.18 11.82
CA PRO A 42 -14.03 -0.88 12.34
C PRO A 42 -13.75 -1.92 11.26
N TYR A 43 -12.47 -2.19 11.04
CA TYR A 43 -12.01 -3.16 10.04
C TYR A 43 -10.61 -3.62 10.40
N ILE A 44 -10.34 -4.91 10.22
CA ILE A 44 -9.05 -5.52 10.53
C ILE A 44 -8.65 -6.38 9.36
N TYR A 45 -7.39 -6.28 8.95
CA TYR A 45 -6.78 -7.26 8.06
C TYR A 45 -5.30 -7.46 8.39
N SER A 46 -4.77 -8.60 7.98
CA SER A 46 -3.37 -8.96 8.19
C SER A 46 -2.72 -9.32 6.86
N ILE A 47 -1.44 -9.01 6.75
CA ILE A 47 -0.57 -9.27 5.62
C ILE A 47 0.60 -10.11 6.12
N GLY A 48 0.97 -11.13 5.35
CA GLY A 48 2.10 -12.00 5.63
C GLY A 48 1.73 -13.32 6.31
N PRO A 49 2.73 -14.09 6.78
CA PRO A 49 4.15 -13.70 6.88
C PRO A 49 4.80 -13.52 5.51
N ILE A 50 5.57 -12.43 5.35
CA ILE A 50 6.43 -12.20 4.20
C ILE A 50 7.87 -12.39 4.65
N ASP A 51 8.68 -13.08 3.86
CA ASP A 51 10.11 -13.18 4.12
C ASP A 51 10.80 -11.89 3.67
N MET A 52 11.39 -11.18 4.62
CA MET A 52 12.22 -10.01 4.38
C MET A 52 13.61 -10.28 4.96
N PHE A 53 14.57 -10.57 4.09
CA PHE A 53 15.96 -10.84 4.48
C PHE A 53 16.11 -11.99 5.50
N GLY A 54 15.32 -13.06 5.35
CA GLY A 54 15.33 -14.21 6.27
C GLY A 54 14.51 -14.01 7.54
N MET A 55 13.84 -12.85 7.69
CA MET A 55 12.92 -12.56 8.79
C MET A 55 11.48 -12.65 8.32
N LYS A 56 10.64 -13.40 9.06
CA LYS A 56 9.21 -13.49 8.80
C LYS A 56 8.49 -12.27 9.38
N VAL A 57 8.10 -11.33 8.53
CA VAL A 57 7.39 -10.11 8.96
C VAL A 57 5.89 -10.29 8.76
N THR A 58 5.12 -9.94 9.78
CA THR A 58 3.66 -9.84 9.70
C THR A 58 3.24 -8.40 9.91
N THR A 59 2.21 -7.96 9.18
CA THR A 59 1.60 -6.65 9.36
C THR A 59 0.12 -6.84 9.63
N LYS A 60 -0.37 -6.34 10.76
CA LYS A 60 -1.80 -6.26 11.07
C LYS A 60 -2.22 -4.80 11.06
N LYS A 61 -3.20 -4.45 10.23
CA LYS A 61 -3.77 -3.10 10.16
C LYS A 61 -5.20 -3.14 10.69
N GLN A 62 -5.53 -2.20 11.56
CA GLN A 62 -6.80 -2.11 12.25
C GLN A 62 -7.31 -0.68 12.24
N ILE A 63 -8.47 -0.47 11.62
CA ILE A 63 -9.28 0.73 11.84
C ILE A 63 -10.11 0.43 13.09
N VAL A 64 -9.89 1.21 14.16
CA VAL A 64 -10.60 1.04 15.44
C VAL A 64 -11.97 1.71 15.38
N GLY A 65 -12.08 2.83 14.66
CA GLY A 65 -13.27 3.64 14.55
C GLY A 65 -13.08 5.07 15.06
N MET A 66 -14.15 5.84 15.07
CA MET A 66 -14.13 7.23 15.54
C MET A 66 -13.92 7.32 17.05
N LYS A 67 -12.96 8.13 17.48
CA LYS A 67 -12.71 8.49 18.89
C LYS A 67 -12.42 10.00 18.96
N ASN A 68 -13.20 10.72 19.77
CA ASN A 68 -13.03 12.17 19.97
C ASN A 68 -12.97 12.99 18.66
N GLY A 69 -13.80 12.64 17.67
CA GLY A 69 -13.80 13.33 16.37
C GLY A 69 -12.65 12.98 15.42
N LEU A 70 -11.76 12.05 15.81
CA LEU A 70 -10.66 11.56 14.99
C LEU A 70 -10.85 10.06 14.66
N CYS A 71 -10.38 9.64 13.50
CA CYS A 71 -10.36 8.24 13.11
C CYS A 71 -9.16 7.52 13.72
N SER A 72 -9.41 6.58 14.63
CA SER A 72 -8.35 5.82 15.30
C SER A 72 -7.94 4.61 14.45
N TYR A 73 -6.64 4.50 14.23
CA TYR A 73 -6.00 3.45 13.45
C TYR A 73 -4.83 2.86 14.23
N VAL A 74 -4.65 1.54 14.12
CA VAL A 74 -3.54 0.81 14.74
C VAL A 74 -2.91 -0.10 13.70
N GLU A 75 -1.59 -0.11 13.67
CA GLU A 75 -0.81 -1.00 12.85
C GLU A 75 0.24 -1.70 13.69
N ILE A 76 0.29 -3.03 13.59
CA ILE A 76 1.28 -3.84 14.27
C ILE A 76 2.13 -4.46 13.17
N VAL A 77 3.42 -4.13 13.14
CA VAL A 77 4.34 -4.57 12.09
C VAL A 77 5.66 -5.03 12.69
N GLY A 78 6.15 -6.17 12.20
CA GLY A 78 7.45 -6.69 12.59
C GLY A 78 7.50 -8.22 12.62
N PRO A 79 8.67 -8.77 12.98
CA PRO A 79 8.82 -10.18 13.25
C PRO A 79 8.06 -10.60 14.53
N PRO A 80 7.86 -11.91 14.77
CA PRO A 80 7.06 -12.41 15.89
C PRO A 80 7.51 -11.91 17.27
N ASP A 81 8.82 -11.69 17.44
CA ASP A 81 9.54 -11.33 18.66
C ASP A 81 9.78 -9.82 18.81
N ALA A 82 9.69 -9.02 17.73
CA ALA A 82 9.94 -7.58 17.76
C ALA A 82 8.89 -6.79 16.97
N LYS A 83 7.63 -6.84 17.42
CA LYS A 83 6.53 -6.10 16.77
C LYS A 83 6.48 -4.64 17.24
N ASN A 84 6.55 -3.72 16.30
CA ASN A 84 6.25 -2.32 16.52
C ASN A 84 4.73 -2.11 16.45
N THR A 85 4.20 -1.29 17.36
CA THR A 85 2.80 -0.85 17.32
C THR A 85 2.74 0.64 16.98
N ILE A 86 2.15 0.95 15.85
CA ILE A 86 1.89 2.31 15.39
C ILE A 86 0.43 2.64 15.70
N ARG A 87 0.18 3.73 16.42
CA ARG A 87 -1.17 4.21 16.73
C ARG A 87 -1.35 5.59 16.13
N CYS A 88 -2.38 5.76 15.30
CA CYS A 88 -2.67 7.02 14.64
C CYS A 88 -4.08 7.51 14.95
N HIS A 89 -4.24 8.84 14.96
CA HIS A 89 -5.53 9.52 15.07
C HIS A 89 -5.67 10.55 13.95
N PHE A 90 -6.48 10.23 12.95
CA PHE A 90 -6.61 11.05 11.74
C PHE A 90 -7.83 11.96 11.77
N THR A 91 -7.67 13.20 11.33
CA THR A 91 -8.81 14.05 10.99
C THR A 91 -9.51 13.53 9.73
N LYS A 92 -10.74 13.97 9.48
CA LYS A 92 -11.47 13.65 8.24
C LYS A 92 -10.70 14.08 6.98
N GLU A 93 -10.00 15.21 7.04
CA GLU A 93 -9.18 15.69 5.91
C GLU A 93 -7.99 14.76 5.65
N GLN A 94 -7.29 14.33 6.70
CA GLN A 94 -6.18 13.38 6.59
C GLN A 94 -6.65 12.01 6.06
N VAL A 95 -7.81 11.52 6.53
CA VAL A 95 -8.45 10.30 5.98
C VAL A 95 -8.73 10.46 4.49
N ASN A 96 -9.29 11.59 4.06
CA ASN A 96 -9.58 11.82 2.64
C ASN A 96 -8.30 11.84 1.78
N LYS A 97 -7.21 12.44 2.29
CA LYS A 97 -5.90 12.43 1.62
C LYS A 97 -5.36 11.00 1.48
N LEU A 98 -5.42 10.20 2.54
CA LEU A 98 -5.02 8.79 2.51
C LEU A 98 -5.85 7.97 1.53
N VAL A 99 -7.18 8.11 1.56
CA VAL A 99 -8.10 7.40 0.65
C VAL A 99 -7.83 7.79 -0.80
N PHE A 100 -7.65 9.07 -1.08
CA PHE A 100 -7.29 9.55 -2.41
C PHE A 100 -5.96 8.93 -2.87
N ALA A 101 -4.93 8.96 -2.03
CA ALA A 101 -3.64 8.37 -2.36
C ALA A 101 -3.72 6.85 -2.62
N MET A 102 -4.44 6.10 -1.77
CA MET A 102 -4.64 4.66 -1.97
C MET A 102 -5.38 4.37 -3.28
N ARG A 103 -6.42 5.13 -3.63
CA ARG A 103 -7.13 4.95 -4.91
C ARG A 103 -6.26 5.23 -6.14
N ASN A 104 -5.25 6.10 -5.99
CA ASN A 104 -4.28 6.42 -7.04
C ASN A 104 -2.98 5.59 -6.95
N ASN A 105 -2.98 4.50 -6.18
CA ASN A 105 -1.83 3.62 -5.96
C ASN A 105 -0.56 4.33 -5.45
N ASN A 106 -0.74 5.40 -4.68
CA ASN A 106 0.35 6.12 -4.02
C ASN A 106 0.50 5.62 -2.57
N ALA A 107 1.26 4.54 -2.41
CA ALA A 107 1.54 3.95 -1.09
C ALA A 107 2.37 4.86 -0.16
N GLY A 108 3.06 5.87 -0.71
CA GLY A 108 3.93 6.79 0.04
C GLY A 108 3.19 7.77 0.95
N ALA A 109 1.87 7.96 0.78
CA ALA A 109 1.10 8.95 1.54
C ALA A 109 1.05 8.69 3.06
N TRP A 110 1.26 7.44 3.49
CA TRP A 110 1.34 7.12 4.92
C TRP A 110 2.60 7.65 5.59
N SER A 111 3.70 7.82 4.83
CA SER A 111 5.00 8.24 5.38
C SER A 111 4.98 9.64 5.98
N GLU A 112 4.14 10.54 5.47
CA GLU A 112 3.92 11.88 6.03
C GLU A 112 3.42 11.78 7.48
N TYR A 113 2.53 10.83 7.77
CA TYR A 113 1.89 10.71 9.08
C TYR A 113 2.67 9.85 10.05
N TYR A 114 3.32 8.78 9.60
CA TYR A 114 4.15 7.94 10.48
C TYR A 114 5.31 8.71 11.10
N ASN A 115 5.81 9.75 10.44
CA ASN A 115 6.87 10.61 10.96
C ASN A 115 6.35 11.82 11.76
N ASN A 116 5.02 11.95 11.93
CA ASN A 116 4.40 13.06 12.64
C ASN A 116 3.84 12.59 13.99
N ASN A 117 4.56 12.88 15.06
CA ASN A 117 4.21 12.49 16.43
C ASN A 117 2.88 13.08 16.95
N ASN A 118 2.35 14.12 16.29
CA ASN A 118 1.02 14.66 16.62
C ASN A 118 -0.12 13.85 16.00
N VAL A 119 0.18 12.98 15.03
CA VAL A 119 -0.80 12.17 14.31
C VAL A 119 -0.62 10.69 14.64
N CYS A 120 0.62 10.20 14.60
CA CYS A 120 0.97 8.81 14.86
C CYS A 120 2.03 8.70 15.94
N THR A 121 1.94 7.68 16.78
CA THR A 121 2.95 7.30 17.77
C THR A 121 3.41 5.88 17.49
N THR A 122 4.70 5.60 17.68
CA THR A 122 5.28 4.27 17.48
C THR A 122 5.82 3.75 18.80
N GLU A 123 5.23 2.65 19.27
CA GLU A 123 5.70 1.87 20.40
C GLU A 123 6.57 0.73 19.85
N THR A 124 7.88 0.81 20.07
CA THR A 124 8.79 -0.31 19.83
C THR A 124 8.71 -1.28 21.01
N PRO A 125 8.88 -2.60 20.81
CA PRO A 125 9.00 -3.52 21.93
C PRO A 125 10.17 -3.07 22.80
N GLY A 126 9.91 -2.87 24.10
CA GLY A 126 10.96 -2.60 25.08
C GLY A 126 11.88 -3.81 25.17
N TRP A 127 13.18 -3.56 25.18
CA TRP A 127 14.16 -4.55 25.61
C TRP A 127 14.27 -4.37 27.12
N ASP A 128 13.36 -4.99 27.87
CA ASP A 128 13.52 -5.17 29.32
C ASP A 128 14.46 -6.36 29.60
#